data_AF-A0A1G7W7B6-F1
#
_entry.id   AF-A0A1G7W7B6-F1
#
_cell.length_a   1.000
_cell.length_b   1.000
_cell.length_c   1.000
_cell.angle_alpha   90.00
_cell.angle_beta   90.00
_cell.angle_gamma   90.00
#
_symmetry.space_group_name_H-M   'P 1'
#
loop_
_entity.id
_entity.type
_entity.pdbx_description
1 polymer ?
#
loop_
_entity_poly.entity_id
_entity_poly.type
_entity_poly.pdbx_seq_one_letter_code
_entity_poly.pdbx_strand_id
1 'polypeptide(L)' 'MKRFLAFAFYGYEAHGGMNDLIGDYDTLKEAVEAVQKFINEAIRGMYPDGHVYDTELRRIVSN' A
#
# COMPACT_ATOMS: atom_id res chain seq x y z
N MET A 1 8.48 12.31 5.98
CA MET A 1 8.04 11.13 5.22
C MET A 1 8.78 9.95 5.79
N LYS A 2 8.04 8.92 6.21
CA LYS A 2 8.63 7.68 6.68
C LYS A 2 9.13 6.85 5.49
N ARG A 3 9.94 5.82 5.77
CA ARG A 3 10.64 5.06 4.72
C ARG A 3 9.68 4.26 3.83
N PHE A 4 8.64 3.68 4.40
CA PHE A 4 7.73 2.79 3.70
C PHE A 4 6.38 3.47 3.49
N LEU A 5 5.85 3.36 2.27
CA LEU A 5 4.51 3.82 1.93
C LEU A 5 3.66 2.60 1.59
N ALA A 6 2.48 2.48 2.21
CA ALA A 6 1.54 1.40 1.96
C ALA A 6 0.36 1.90 1.12
N PHE A 7 0.00 1.15 0.08
CA PHE A 7 -1.11 1.49 -0.80
C PHE A 7 -1.95 0.26 -1.14
N ALA A 8 -3.21 0.46 -1.49
CA ALA A 8 -4.05 -0.59 -2.08
C ALA A 8 -4.63 -0.08 -3.39
N PHE A 9 -4.23 -0.66 -4.52
CA PHE A 9 -4.72 -0.29 -5.84
C PHE A 9 -4.95 -1.52 -6.70
N TYR A 10 -6.03 -1.53 -7.47
CA TYR A 10 -6.29 -2.53 -8.49
C TYR A 10 -5.73 -2.04 -9.82
N GLY A 11 -4.62 -2.63 -10.28
CA GLY A 11 -4.04 -2.38 -11.61
C GLY A 11 -3.86 -0.90 -11.96
N TYR A 12 -2.64 -0.37 -11.86
CA TYR A 12 -2.35 1.06 -12.10
C TYR A 12 -2.96 1.62 -13.40
N GLU A 13 -4.14 2.22 -13.33
CA GLU A 13 -4.63 3.21 -14.28
C GLU A 13 -4.50 4.56 -13.61
N ALA A 14 -3.63 5.41 -14.14
CA ALA A 14 -3.34 6.73 -13.61
C ALA A 14 -4.54 7.70 -13.80
N HIS A 15 -5.64 7.48 -13.09
CA HIS A 15 -6.79 8.40 -13.04
C HIS A 15 -6.70 9.42 -11.90
N GLY A 16 -5.49 9.65 -11.36
CA GLY A 16 -5.21 10.80 -10.49
C GLY A 16 -5.79 10.73 -9.06
N GLY A 17 -6.28 9.57 -8.61
CA GLY A 17 -6.76 9.39 -7.24
C GLY A 17 -5.65 9.00 -6.27
N MET A 18 -5.17 9.93 -5.43
CA MET A 18 -4.31 9.64 -4.27
C MET A 18 -5.04 8.89 -3.12
N ASN A 19 -6.25 8.38 -3.35
CA ASN A 19 -7.10 7.76 -2.32
C ASN A 19 -6.67 6.33 -1.95
N ASP A 20 -5.65 5.80 -2.61
CA ASP A 20 -5.14 4.44 -2.39
C ASP A 20 -4.06 4.40 -1.31
N LEU A 21 -3.61 5.55 -0.78
CA LEU A 21 -2.62 5.61 0.30
C LEU A 21 -3.25 5.17 1.62
N ILE A 22 -2.77 4.04 2.14
CA ILE A 22 -3.14 3.51 3.46
C ILE A 22 -2.40 4.31 4.55
N GLY A 23 -1.11 4.59 4.33
CA GLY A 23 -0.29 5.36 5.26
C GLY A 23 1.22 5.28 4.99
N ASP A 24 2.00 5.96 5.83
CA ASP A 24 3.46 5.86 5.86
C ASP A 24 3.96 5.21 7.17
N TYR A 25 5.06 4.46 7.09
CA TYR A 25 5.56 3.59 8.15
C TYR A 25 7.09 3.60 8.23
N ASP A 26 7.61 3.44 9.45
CA ASP A 26 9.05 3.45 9.71
C ASP A 26 9.67 2.09 9.39
N THR A 27 8.89 1.00 9.50
CA THR A 27 9.34 -0.37 9.21
C THR A 27 8.50 -1.04 8.13
N LEU A 28 9.13 -1.96 7.39
CA LEU A 28 8.46 -2.79 6.40
C LEU A 28 7.35 -3.65 7.04
N LYS A 29 7.58 -4.13 8.26
CA LYS A 29 6.63 -4.97 8.98
C LYS A 29 5.30 -4.25 9.23
N GLU A 30 5.35 -3.02 9.75
CA GLU A 30 4.16 -2.22 10.01
C GLU A 30 3.38 -1.92 8.72
N ALA A 31 4.10 -1.60 7.63
CA ALA A 31 3.48 -1.35 6.33
C ALA A 31 2.73 -2.59 5.80
N VAL A 32 3.35 -3.77 5.88
CA VAL A 32 2.74 -5.05 5.45
C VAL A 32 1.52 -5.40 6.31
N GLU A 33 1.61 -5.24 7.63
CA GLU A 33 0.48 -5.49 8.54
C GLU A 33 -0.70 -4.53 8.23
N ALA A 34 -0.41 -3.27 7.91
CA ALA A 34 -1.42 -2.30 7.52
C ALA A 34 -2.10 -2.67 6.20
N VAL A 35 -1.35 -3.09 5.18
CA VAL A 35 -1.89 -3.60 3.91
C VAL A 35 -2.82 -4.79 4.16
N GLN A 36 -2.37 -5.79 4.93
CA GLN A 36 -3.16 -6.98 5.22
C GLN A 36 -4.45 -6.64 5.97
N LYS A 37 -4.38 -5.74 6.95
CA LYS A 37 -5.55 -5.25 7.66
C LYS A 37 -6.52 -4.55 6.71
N PHE A 38 -6.03 -3.66 5.86
CA PHE A 38 -6.85 -2.94 4.89
C PHE A 38 -7.56 -3.90 3.93
N ILE A 39 -6.85 -4.89 3.36
CA ILE A 39 -7.44 -5.89 2.45
C ILE A 39 -8.52 -6.73 3.15
N ASN A 40 -8.30 -7.08 4.42
CA ASN A 40 -9.27 -7.85 5.21
C ASN A 40 -10.52 -7.04 5.58
N GLU A 41 -10.39 -5.72 5.78
CA GLU A 41 -11.48 -4.81 6.14
C GLU A 41 -12.22 -4.23 4.92
N ALA A 42 -11.53 -4.06 3.79
CA ALA A 42 -12.13 -3.66 2.55
C ALA A 42 -13.17 -4.70 2.13
N ILE A 43 -14.33 -4.23 1.62
CA ILE A 43 -15.38 -5.11 1.10
C ILE A 43 -14.71 -6.08 0.12
N ARG A 44 -14.65 -7.36 0.49
CA ARG A 44 -13.97 -8.43 -0.28
C ARG A 44 -14.27 -8.24 -1.78
N GLY A 45 -13.27 -7.80 -2.54
CA GLY A 45 -13.36 -7.63 -3.99
C GLY A 45 -13.18 -6.20 -4.53
N MET A 46 -13.14 -5.14 -3.72
CA MET A 46 -12.80 -3.79 -4.24
C MET A 46 -11.30 -3.59 -4.46
N TYR A 47 -10.46 -4.13 -3.58
CA TYR A 47 -9.00 -4.04 -3.68
C TYR A 47 -8.41 -5.43 -3.38
N PRO A 48 -8.09 -6.24 -4.41
CA PRO A 48 -7.55 -7.57 -4.19
C PRO A 48 -6.08 -7.53 -3.75
N ASP A 49 -5.37 -6.43 -4.01
CA ASP A 49 -3.93 -6.31 -3.85
C ASP A 49 -3.56 -5.04 -3.09
N GLY A 50 -2.44 -5.10 -2.36
CA GLY A 50 -1.84 -3.93 -1.74
C GLY A 50 -0.32 -4.00 -1.80
N HIS A 51 0.31 -2.84 -1.83
CA HIS A 51 1.72 -2.70 -2.15
C HIS A 51 2.44 -1.89 -1.08
N VAL A 52 3.69 -2.26 -0.82
CA VAL A 52 4.60 -1.46 0.01
C VAL A 52 5.74 -0.94 -0.86
N TYR A 53 5.90 0.38 -0.89
CA TYR A 53 6.97 1.07 -1.58
C TYR A 53 8.04 1.54 -0.59
N ASP A 54 9.30 1.22 -0.86
CA ASP A 54 10.45 1.73 -0.12
C ASP A 54 10.95 3.02 -0.79
N THR A 55 10.88 4.14 -0.08
CA THR A 55 11.23 5.46 -0.61
C THR A 55 12.74 5.68 -0.77
N GLU A 56 13.58 4.94 -0.03
CA GLU A 56 15.04 5.00 -0.17
C GLU A 56 15.48 4.19 -1.39
N LEU A 57 14.95 2.98 -1.54
CA LEU A 57 15.26 2.09 -2.68
C LEU A 57 14.50 2.45 -3.95
N ARG A 58 13.48 3.30 -3.83
CA ARG A 58 12.59 3.76 -4.91
C ARG A 58 11.94 2.62 -5.68
N ARG A 59 11.43 1.62 -4.98
CA ARG A 59 10.79 0.44 -5.56
C ARG A 59 9.75 -0.19 -4.65
N ILE A 60 8.86 -0.98 -5.25
CA ILE A 60 7.95 -1.87 -4.51
C ILE A 60 8.79 -3.01 -3.90
N VAL A 61 8.54 -3.30 -2.63
CA VAL A 61 9.24 -4.34 -1.85
C VAL A 61 8.30 -5.42 -1.30
N SER A 62 6.99 -5.19 -1.35
CA SER A 62 5.95 -6.19 -1.06
C SER A 62 4.72 -5.93 -1.93
N ASN A 63 4.07 -7.01 -2.35
CA ASN A 63 2.68 -7.05 -2.83
C ASN A 63 1.82 -7.80 -1.79
#